data_AF-A0A199UFY6-F1
#
_entry.id   AF-A0A199UFY6-F1
#
_cell.length_a   1.000
_cell.length_b   1.000
_cell.length_c   1.000
_cell.angle_alpha   90.00
_cell.angle_beta   90.00
_cell.angle_gamma   90.00
#
_symmetry.space_group_name_H-M   'P 1'
#
loop_
_entity.id
_entity.type
_entity.pdbx_description
1 polymer ?
#
loop_
_entity_poly.entity_id
_entity_poly.type
_entity_poly.pdbx_seq_one_letter_code
_entity_poly.pdbx_strand_id
1 'polypeptide(L)'
;MIDLLARAKRFAEVEELIVAMPFDPGPIGWTALLGACRTHGNMNLGARAAEKIIRFDPHNASAYVMLANMHASSGRWEEVAKVRKLMKDRGVRKKPGCSWIELNKTIHVFVADDVSHPRIKEVYRFLEEMSEKMKGLGYVPDVRWALARDHEIEGEKRLRHHSEKLAVAFGLISTRDGEPILVIKNLRICGDCHSAIKLISKIVGREITVRDAHRFHCFRGGSCSCGDYW
;
A
#
# COMPACT_ATOMS: atom_id res chain seq x y z
N MET A 1 1.13 22.34 7.47
CA MET A 1 2.21 22.25 8.46
C MET A 1 2.43 20.81 8.95
N ILE A 2 1.43 20.17 9.57
CA ILE A 2 1.54 18.76 10.05
C ILE A 2 2.03 17.80 8.95
N ASP A 3 1.40 17.80 7.77
CA ASP A 3 1.79 16.93 6.65
C ASP A 3 3.27 17.12 6.24
N LEU A 4 3.73 18.38 6.13
CA LEU A 4 5.09 18.72 5.75
C LEU A 4 6.11 18.21 6.77
N LEU A 5 5.91 18.50 8.06
CA LEU A 5 6.81 18.09 9.13
C LEU A 5 6.82 16.56 9.29
N ALA A 6 5.66 15.92 9.21
CA ALA A 6 5.53 14.47 9.36
C ALA A 6 6.24 13.73 8.21
N ARG A 7 6.11 14.21 6.97
CA ARG A 7 6.87 13.67 5.80
C ARG A 7 8.37 13.90 5.90
N ALA A 8 8.79 14.98 6.56
CA ALA A 8 10.20 15.24 6.87
C ALA A 8 10.72 14.43 8.08
N LYS A 9 9.91 13.52 8.64
CA LYS A 9 10.21 12.75 9.87
C LYS A 9 10.45 13.61 11.12
N ARG A 10 10.03 14.87 11.11
CA ARG A 10 10.16 15.82 12.23
C ARG A 10 9.01 15.62 13.23
N PHE A 11 8.87 14.40 13.75
CA PHE A 11 7.71 14.02 14.57
C PHE A 11 7.62 14.77 15.90
N ALA A 12 8.76 15.11 16.52
CA ALA A 12 8.78 15.91 17.74
C ALA A 12 8.10 17.27 17.52
N GLU A 13 8.45 17.95 16.42
CA GLU A 13 7.85 19.24 16.07
C GLU A 13 6.39 19.13 15.65
N VAL A 14 5.99 17.99 15.07
CA VAL A 14 4.55 17.71 14.84
C VAL A 14 3.82 17.65 16.18
N GLU A 15 4.38 16.99 17.19
CA GLU A 15 3.75 16.90 18.51
C GLU A 15 3.69 18.27 19.21
N GLU A 16 4.79 19.02 19.20
CA GLU A 16 4.84 20.39 19.72
C GLU A 16 3.81 21.29 19.04
N LEU A 17 3.70 21.22 17.70
CA LEU A 17 2.70 21.95 16.95
C LEU A 17 1.28 21.56 17.37
N ILE A 18 0.98 20.25 17.46
CA ILE A 18 -0.36 19.78 17.85
C ILE A 18 -0.73 20.24 19.27
N VAL A 19 0.23 20.25 20.19
CA VAL A 19 0.02 20.74 21.57
C VAL A 19 -0.19 22.25 21.61
N ALA A 20 0.54 23.01 20.79
CA ALA A 20 0.44 24.45 20.73
C ALA A 20 -0.80 24.97 19.96
N MET A 21 -1.45 24.11 19.16
CA MET A 21 -2.61 24.52 18.37
C MET A 21 -3.81 24.83 19.29
N PRO A 22 -4.50 25.98 19.09
CA PRO A 22 -5.69 26.31 19.88
C PRO A 22 -6.93 25.50 19.48
N PHE A 23 -6.81 24.60 18.50
CA PHE A 23 -7.88 23.74 17.98
C PHE A 23 -7.32 22.38 17.57
N ASP A 24 -8.19 21.37 17.51
CA ASP A 24 -7.79 20.04 17.05
C ASP A 24 -7.40 20.06 15.55
N PRO A 25 -6.33 19.37 15.12
CA PRO A 25 -5.90 19.27 13.72
C PRO A 25 -6.99 18.85 12.71
N GLY A 26 -8.06 18.24 13.20
CA GLY A 26 -9.17 17.76 12.39
C GLY A 26 -8.83 16.51 11.58
N PRO A 27 -9.82 15.94 10.87
CA PRO A 27 -9.68 14.66 10.18
C PRO A 27 -8.53 14.65 9.16
N ILE A 28 -8.32 15.76 8.44
CA ILE A 28 -7.29 15.89 7.41
C ILE A 28 -5.89 15.88 8.05
N GLY A 29 -5.69 16.64 9.13
CA GLY A 29 -4.41 16.71 9.84
C GLY A 29 -4.00 15.36 10.43
N TRP A 30 -4.93 14.68 11.10
CA TRP A 30 -4.68 13.33 11.63
C TRP A 30 -4.45 12.29 10.54
N THR A 31 -5.17 12.36 9.42
CA THR A 31 -4.98 11.44 8.28
C THR A 31 -3.59 11.61 7.65
N ALA A 32 -3.14 12.85 7.48
CA ALA A 32 -1.79 13.14 6.99
C ALA A 32 -0.71 12.56 7.94
N LEU A 33 -0.86 12.81 9.25
CA LEU A 33 0.04 12.28 10.26
C LEU A 33 0.06 10.75 10.28
N LEU A 34 -1.11 10.11 10.26
CA LEU A 34 -1.24 8.66 10.23
C LEU A 34 -0.51 8.05 9.01
N GLY A 35 -0.67 8.67 7.85
CA GLY A 35 0.02 8.26 6.62
C GLY A 35 1.54 8.32 6.75
N ALA A 36 2.08 9.42 7.29
CA ALA A 36 3.52 9.59 7.51
C ALA A 36 4.07 8.64 8.58
N CYS A 37 3.34 8.45 9.68
CA CYS A 37 3.68 7.49 10.73
C CYS A 37 3.79 6.06 10.18
N ARG A 38 2.86 5.66 9.31
CA ARG A 38 2.92 4.36 8.62
C ARG A 38 4.14 4.26 7.70
N THR A 39 4.44 5.30 6.92
CA THR A 39 5.58 5.30 5.99
C THR A 39 6.93 5.28 6.73
N HIS A 40 7.03 5.94 7.87
CA HIS A 40 8.29 6.10 8.61
C HIS A 40 8.42 5.21 9.84
N GLY A 41 7.41 4.40 10.15
CA GLY A 41 7.44 3.42 11.25
C GLY A 41 7.21 4.02 12.64
N ASN A 42 6.62 5.22 12.77
CA ASN A 42 6.26 5.78 14.07
C ASN A 42 4.90 5.23 14.54
N MET A 43 4.92 4.01 15.07
CA MET A 43 3.71 3.24 15.37
C MET A 43 2.89 3.83 16.52
N ASN A 44 3.54 4.40 17.54
CA ASN A 44 2.85 4.98 18.69
C ASN A 44 2.07 6.24 18.31
N LEU A 45 2.71 7.17 17.59
CA LEU A 45 2.04 8.37 17.09
C LEU A 45 0.98 8.03 16.04
N GLY A 46 1.25 7.02 15.21
CA GLY A 46 0.28 6.46 14.27
C GLY A 46 -0.98 5.94 14.96
N ALA A 47 -0.84 5.17 16.06
CA ALA A 47 -1.99 4.64 16.78
C ALA A 47 -2.86 5.76 17.36
N ARG A 48 -2.25 6.78 17.97
CA ARG A 48 -2.93 7.99 18.45
C ARG A 48 -3.68 8.71 17.34
N ALA A 49 -3.05 8.88 16.17
CA ALA A 49 -3.68 9.51 15.02
C ALA A 49 -4.87 8.69 14.49
N ALA A 50 -4.76 7.36 14.42
CA ALA A 50 -5.84 6.48 14.01
C ALA A 50 -7.04 6.54 14.97
N GLU A 51 -6.81 6.52 16.28
CA GLU A 51 -7.85 6.69 17.28
C GLU A 51 -8.58 8.03 17.13
N LYS A 52 -7.84 9.12 16.89
CA LYS A 52 -8.42 10.44 16.62
C LYS A 52 -9.33 10.43 15.39
N ILE A 53 -8.89 9.83 14.29
CA ILE A 53 -9.71 9.69 13.07
C ILE A 53 -10.97 8.88 13.35
N ILE A 54 -10.87 7.76 14.09
CA ILE A 54 -12.03 6.93 14.45
C ILE A 54 -13.04 7.70 15.31
N ARG A 55 -12.58 8.62 16.16
CA ARG A 55 -13.47 9.49 16.94
C ARG A 55 -14.19 10.51 16.05
N PHE A 56 -13.51 11.06 15.04
CA PHE A 56 -14.13 11.98 14.08
C PHE A 56 -15.07 11.30 13.10
N ASP A 57 -14.66 10.15 12.56
CA ASP A 57 -15.42 9.36 11.59
C ASP A 57 -15.40 7.89 12.04
N PRO A 58 -16.43 7.47 12.79
CA PRO A 58 -16.58 6.08 13.25
C PRO A 58 -16.69 5.06 12.12
N HIS A 59 -16.94 5.47 10.88
CA HIS A 59 -17.08 4.59 9.72
C HIS A 59 -15.82 4.52 8.85
N ASN A 60 -14.72 5.19 9.24
CA ASN A 60 -13.47 5.17 8.51
C ASN A 60 -12.74 3.81 8.64
N ALA A 61 -13.05 2.87 7.76
CA ALA A 61 -12.44 1.53 7.77
C ALA A 61 -10.91 1.54 7.70
N SER A 62 -10.31 2.55 7.05
CA SER A 62 -8.85 2.64 6.91
C SER A 62 -8.16 2.91 8.24
N ALA A 63 -8.74 3.75 9.09
CA ALA A 63 -8.19 4.07 10.41
C ALA A 63 -8.18 2.86 11.34
N TYR A 64 -9.28 2.08 11.39
CA TYR A 64 -9.30 0.84 12.18
C TYR A 64 -8.26 -0.19 11.71
N VAL A 65 -8.13 -0.36 10.39
CA VAL A 65 -7.17 -1.32 9.82
C VAL A 65 -5.74 -0.90 10.15
N MET A 66 -5.43 0.40 10.06
CA MET A 66 -4.10 0.89 10.45
C MET A 66 -3.85 0.72 11.94
N LEU A 67 -4.83 1.02 12.80
CA LEU A 67 -4.71 0.82 14.25
C LEU A 67 -4.47 -0.65 14.60
N ALA A 68 -5.26 -1.57 14.03
CA ALA A 68 -5.07 -3.00 14.22
C ALA A 68 -3.68 -3.48 13.77
N ASN A 69 -3.20 -3.01 12.61
CA ASN A 69 -1.85 -3.35 12.14
C ASN A 69 -0.77 -2.82 13.09
N MET A 70 -0.98 -1.63 13.67
CA MET A 70 -0.03 -1.06 14.64
C MET A 70 0.03 -1.87 15.93
N HIS A 71 -1.12 -2.30 16.46
CA HIS A 71 -1.14 -3.23 17.60
C HIS A 71 -0.48 -4.57 17.27
N ALA A 72 -0.77 -5.14 16.10
CA ALA A 72 -0.18 -6.41 15.67
C ALA A 72 1.35 -6.35 15.58
N SER A 73 1.90 -5.25 15.04
CA SER A 73 3.35 -5.06 14.93
C SER A 73 4.09 -5.01 16.27
N SER A 74 3.37 -4.75 17.36
CA SER A 74 3.90 -4.75 18.73
C SER A 74 3.44 -5.97 19.55
N GLY A 75 2.91 -7.00 18.90
CA GLY A 75 2.42 -8.22 19.56
C GLY A 75 1.17 -8.03 20.45
N ARG A 76 0.49 -6.88 20.37
CA ARG A 76 -0.70 -6.57 21.19
C ARG A 76 -1.97 -7.18 20.60
N TRP A 77 -2.03 -8.51 20.54
CA TRP A 77 -3.11 -9.26 19.88
C TRP A 77 -4.49 -9.04 20.48
N GLU A 78 -4.58 -8.81 21.80
CA GLU A 78 -5.84 -8.45 22.46
C GLU A 78 -6.41 -7.13 21.91
N GLU A 79 -5.55 -6.13 21.71
CA GLU A 79 -5.96 -4.84 21.13
C GLU A 79 -6.40 -5.00 19.68
N VAL A 80 -5.73 -5.87 18.91
CA VAL A 80 -6.18 -6.23 17.56
C VAL A 80 -7.60 -6.81 17.60
N ALA A 81 -7.86 -7.71 18.55
CA ALA A 81 -9.18 -8.32 18.72
C ALA A 81 -10.25 -7.27 19.08
N LYS A 82 -9.93 -6.34 19.99
CA LYS A 82 -10.81 -5.22 20.38
C LYS A 82 -11.15 -4.32 19.18
N VAL A 83 -10.16 -3.94 18.38
CA VAL A 83 -10.37 -3.11 17.17
C VAL A 83 -11.24 -3.84 16.16
N ARG A 84 -11.00 -5.14 15.91
CA ARG A 84 -11.81 -5.95 14.98
C ARG A 84 -13.25 -6.11 15.47
N LYS A 85 -13.45 -6.31 16.78
CA LYS A 85 -14.78 -6.36 17.40
C LYS A 85 -15.50 -5.02 17.19
N LEU A 86 -14.82 -3.90 17.46
CA LEU A 86 -15.40 -2.57 17.27
C LEU A 86 -15.81 -2.29 15.81
N MET A 87 -15.01 -2.72 14.84
CA MET A 87 -15.39 -2.66 13.42
C MET A 87 -16.66 -3.46 13.14
N LYS A 88 -16.77 -4.69 13.67
CA LYS A 88 -17.94 -5.55 13.50
C LYS A 88 -19.19 -4.92 14.11
N ASP A 89 -19.08 -4.45 15.34
CA ASP A 89 -20.19 -3.85 16.10
C ASP A 89 -20.72 -2.57 15.40
N ARG A 90 -19.85 -1.83 14.71
CA ARG A 90 -20.19 -0.62 13.95
C ARG A 90 -20.50 -0.87 12.46
N GLY A 91 -20.51 -2.14 12.02
CA GLY A 91 -20.74 -2.49 10.61
C GLY A 91 -19.67 -2.00 9.63
N VAL A 92 -18.48 -1.64 10.13
CA VAL A 92 -17.38 -1.10 9.32
C VAL A 92 -16.67 -2.24 8.59
N ARG A 93 -16.68 -2.17 7.26
CA ARG A 93 -16.00 -3.16 6.40
C ARG A 93 -14.90 -2.49 5.60
N LYS A 94 -13.73 -3.12 5.55
CA LYS A 94 -12.65 -2.70 4.65
C LYS A 94 -13.02 -3.07 3.22
N LYS A 95 -12.89 -2.11 2.29
CA LYS A 95 -12.90 -2.40 0.85
C LYS A 95 -11.62 -3.18 0.48
N PRO A 96 -11.72 -4.31 -0.23
CA PRO A 96 -10.55 -5.01 -0.73
C PRO A 96 -9.75 -4.10 -1.66
N GLY A 97 -8.42 -4.23 -1.63
CA GLY A 97 -7.57 -3.60 -2.63
C GLY A 97 -7.74 -4.34 -3.95
N CYS A 98 -8.01 -3.61 -5.02
CA CYS A 98 -8.02 -4.15 -6.37
C CYS A 98 -7.25 -3.22 -7.30
N SER A 99 -6.66 -3.85 -8.31
CA SER A 99 -6.03 -3.15 -9.42
C SER A 99 -6.60 -3.68 -10.72
N TRP A 100 -6.71 -2.84 -11.74
CA TRP A 100 -7.22 -3.25 -13.03
C TRP A 100 -6.48 -2.59 -14.17
N ILE A 101 -6.56 -3.23 -15.33
CA ILE A 101 -6.02 -2.77 -16.60
C ILE A 101 -7.07 -2.99 -17.68
N GLU A 102 -7.17 -2.06 -18.61
CA GLU A 102 -8.01 -2.19 -19.80
C GLU A 102 -7.14 -2.57 -20.99
N LEU A 103 -7.39 -3.73 -21.58
CA LEU A 103 -6.73 -4.20 -22.80
C LEU A 103 -7.78 -4.65 -23.79
N ASN A 104 -7.66 -4.25 -25.06
CA ASN A 104 -8.60 -4.63 -26.12
C ASN A 104 -10.07 -4.43 -25.71
N LYS A 105 -10.39 -3.29 -25.08
CA LYS A 105 -11.72 -2.91 -24.56
C LYS A 105 -12.28 -3.86 -23.48
N THR A 106 -11.42 -4.69 -22.87
CA THR A 106 -11.76 -5.59 -21.78
C THR A 106 -11.06 -5.15 -20.52
N ILE A 107 -11.82 -5.01 -19.43
CA ILE A 107 -11.28 -4.68 -18.11
C ILE A 107 -10.90 -5.97 -17.40
N HIS A 108 -9.64 -6.09 -17.02
CA HIS A 108 -9.12 -7.19 -16.23
C HIS A 108 -8.85 -6.71 -14.81
N VAL A 109 -9.61 -7.23 -13.85
CA VAL A 109 -9.51 -6.85 -12.43
C VAL A 109 -8.77 -7.94 -11.67
N PHE A 110 -7.87 -7.52 -10.79
CA PHE A 110 -7.10 -8.39 -9.91
C PHE A 110 -7.28 -7.97 -8.46
N VAL A 111 -7.42 -8.97 -7.57
CA VAL A 111 -7.29 -8.80 -6.12
C VAL A 111 -6.00 -9.45 -5.62
N ALA A 112 -5.66 -9.26 -4.34
CA ALA A 112 -4.49 -9.96 -3.78
C ALA A 112 -4.73 -11.48 -3.77
N ASP A 113 -3.69 -12.26 -4.13
CA ASP A 113 -3.74 -13.73 -4.24
C ASP A 113 -4.86 -14.23 -5.18
N ASP A 114 -5.15 -13.49 -6.24
CA ASP A 114 -6.20 -13.84 -7.19
C ASP A 114 -5.98 -15.21 -7.83
N VAL A 115 -7.04 -15.99 -8.01
CA VAL A 115 -7.00 -17.28 -8.72
C VAL A 115 -8.06 -17.39 -9.81
N SER A 116 -8.86 -16.33 -9.99
CA SER A 116 -10.05 -16.33 -10.85
C SER A 116 -9.74 -16.01 -12.32
N HIS A 117 -8.64 -15.30 -12.58
CA HIS A 117 -8.31 -14.88 -13.94
C HIS A 117 -7.86 -16.07 -14.81
N PRO A 118 -8.36 -16.24 -16.07
CA PRO A 118 -8.03 -17.38 -16.92
C PRO A 118 -6.53 -17.58 -17.17
N ARG A 119 -5.77 -16.48 -17.25
CA ARG A 119 -4.31 -16.46 -17.47
C ARG A 119 -3.48 -16.34 -16.18
N ILE A 120 -4.07 -16.54 -15.00
CA ILE A 120 -3.38 -16.28 -13.72
C ILE A 120 -2.10 -17.10 -13.54
N LYS A 121 -2.05 -18.33 -14.08
CA LYS A 121 -0.85 -19.17 -14.03
C LYS A 121 0.35 -18.56 -14.77
N GLU A 122 0.09 -17.87 -15.89
CA GLU A 122 1.14 -17.16 -16.64
C GLU A 122 1.61 -15.92 -15.88
N VAL A 123 0.68 -15.19 -15.28
CA VAL A 123 0.96 -14.01 -14.44
C VAL A 123 1.85 -14.40 -13.26
N TYR A 124 1.54 -15.48 -12.55
CA TYR A 124 2.36 -15.95 -11.43
C TYR A 124 3.74 -16.42 -11.86
N ARG A 125 3.86 -17.10 -13.00
CA ARG A 125 5.17 -17.51 -13.53
C ARG A 125 6.05 -16.31 -13.86
N PHE A 126 5.48 -15.30 -14.51
CA PHE A 126 6.18 -14.05 -14.80
C PHE A 126 6.64 -13.35 -13.51
N LEU A 127 5.78 -13.28 -12.49
CA LEU A 127 6.14 -12.67 -11.22
C LEU A 127 7.25 -13.42 -10.48
N GLU A 128 7.29 -14.75 -10.56
CA GLU A 128 8.38 -15.52 -9.96
C GLU A 128 9.72 -15.26 -10.68
N GLU A 129 9.72 -15.23 -12.01
CA GLU A 129 10.90 -14.87 -12.80
C GLU A 129 11.38 -13.44 -12.48
N MET A 130 10.45 -12.48 -12.39
CA MET A 130 10.78 -11.11 -11.98
C MET A 130 11.31 -11.06 -10.56
N SER A 131 10.75 -11.86 -9.63
CA SER A 131 11.21 -11.94 -8.24
C SER A 131 12.68 -12.36 -8.15
N GLU A 132 13.09 -13.38 -8.92
CA GLU A 132 14.48 -13.82 -9.00
C GLU A 132 15.41 -12.74 -9.57
N LYS A 133 15.01 -12.11 -10.68
CA LYS A 133 15.78 -11.01 -11.30
C LYS A 133 15.90 -9.81 -10.37
N MET A 134 14.83 -9.44 -9.68
CA MET A 134 14.80 -8.34 -8.72
C MET A 134 15.71 -8.62 -7.52
N LYS A 135 15.75 -9.85 -7.00
CA LYS A 135 16.68 -10.25 -5.93
C LYS A 135 18.14 -10.06 -6.35
N GLY A 136 18.48 -10.39 -7.60
CA GLY A 136 19.81 -10.12 -8.17
C GLY A 136 20.17 -8.63 -8.23
N LEU A 137 19.17 -7.74 -8.20
CA LEU A 137 19.34 -6.28 -8.12
C LEU A 137 19.23 -5.73 -6.69
N GLY A 138 19.22 -6.59 -5.66
CA GLY A 138 19.16 -6.21 -4.26
C GLY A 138 17.75 -5.94 -3.72
N TYR A 139 16.70 -6.41 -4.40
CA TYR A 139 15.33 -6.31 -3.88
C TYR A 139 15.15 -7.15 -2.62
N VAL A 140 14.67 -6.51 -1.56
CA VAL A 140 14.26 -7.16 -0.32
C VAL A 140 12.79 -6.81 -0.07
N PRO A 141 11.88 -7.81 0.00
CA PRO A 141 10.48 -7.56 0.31
C PRO A 141 10.32 -6.84 1.65
N ASP A 142 9.58 -5.74 1.66
CA ASP A 142 9.34 -4.99 2.88
C ASP A 142 8.10 -5.55 3.61
N VAL A 143 8.35 -6.54 4.47
CA VAL A 143 7.32 -7.28 5.24
C VAL A 143 6.45 -6.39 6.11
N ARG A 144 6.84 -5.13 6.39
CA ARG A 144 5.97 -4.15 7.08
C ARG A 144 4.70 -3.83 6.28
N TRP A 145 4.72 -4.07 4.97
CA TRP A 145 3.55 -3.91 4.10
C TRP A 145 2.69 -5.16 3.97
N ALA A 146 3.14 -6.30 4.51
CA ALA A 146 2.31 -7.48 4.63
C ALA A 146 1.26 -7.23 5.72
N LEU A 147 -0.02 -7.33 5.37
CA LEU A 147 -1.10 -7.19 6.34
C LEU A 147 -1.03 -8.33 7.37
N ALA A 148 -1.14 -7.99 8.65
CA ALA A 148 -1.10 -8.96 9.73
C ALA A 148 -2.37 -9.84 9.74
N ARG A 149 -2.16 -11.10 9.40
CA ARG A 149 -2.89 -12.26 9.91
C ARG A 149 -1.87 -13.30 10.29
N ASP A 150 -2.19 -14.06 11.34
CA ASP A 150 -1.43 -15.13 11.97
C ASP A 150 -0.32 -15.71 11.07
N HIS A 151 0.91 -15.67 11.58
CA HIS A 151 2.16 -16.20 11.02
C HIS A 151 2.97 -15.28 10.07
N GLU A 152 4.18 -14.91 10.54
CA GLU A 152 5.23 -14.19 9.80
C GLU A 152 5.68 -14.91 8.52
N ILE A 153 5.52 -16.25 8.46
CA ILE A 153 5.91 -17.10 7.33
C ILE A 153 5.06 -16.83 6.07
N GLU A 154 3.90 -16.18 6.21
CA GLU A 154 3.00 -15.87 5.09
C GLU A 154 3.18 -14.44 4.54
N GLY A 155 3.98 -13.59 5.20
CA GLY A 155 4.11 -12.16 4.87
C GLY A 155 4.77 -11.91 3.52
N GLU A 156 5.92 -12.52 3.27
CA GLU A 156 6.64 -12.38 1.98
C GLU A 156 5.83 -12.95 0.81
N LYS A 157 5.18 -14.10 1.00
CA LYS A 157 4.32 -14.72 -0.03
C LYS A 157 3.18 -13.79 -0.42
N ARG A 158 2.52 -13.16 0.56
CA ARG A 158 1.43 -12.20 0.32
C ARG A 158 1.88 -10.98 -0.48
N LEU A 159 3.10 -10.48 -0.22
CA LEU A 159 3.64 -9.34 -0.98
C LEU A 159 3.88 -9.67 -2.46
N ARG A 160 4.13 -10.94 -2.81
CA ARG A 160 4.35 -11.36 -4.20
C ARG A 160 3.11 -11.16 -5.06
N HIS A 161 1.93 -11.41 -4.51
CA HIS A 161 0.67 -11.43 -5.27
C HIS A 161 -0.26 -10.26 -4.92
N HIS A 162 0.30 -9.11 -4.57
CA HIS A 162 -0.50 -7.88 -4.51
C HIS A 162 -1.11 -7.56 -5.87
N SER A 163 -2.34 -7.03 -5.85
CA SER A 163 -3.12 -6.74 -7.06
C SER A 163 -2.37 -5.90 -8.09
N GLU A 164 -1.53 -4.95 -7.65
CA GLU A 164 -0.74 -4.10 -8.54
C GLU A 164 0.26 -4.90 -9.35
N LYS A 165 0.98 -5.82 -8.70
CA LYS A 165 1.97 -6.68 -9.34
C LYS A 165 1.30 -7.60 -10.34
N LEU A 166 0.14 -8.16 -9.99
CA LEU A 166 -0.65 -9.00 -10.89
C LEU A 166 -1.13 -8.25 -12.13
N ALA A 167 -1.69 -7.06 -11.95
CA ALA A 167 -2.16 -6.24 -13.06
C ALA A 167 -1.01 -5.78 -13.98
N VAL A 168 0.13 -5.37 -13.40
CA VAL A 168 1.34 -5.00 -14.17
C VAL A 168 1.88 -6.21 -14.93
N ALA A 169 2.03 -7.35 -14.28
CA ALA A 169 2.51 -8.57 -14.92
C ALA A 169 1.57 -9.00 -16.05
N PHE A 170 0.25 -8.98 -15.82
CA PHE A 170 -0.74 -9.27 -16.86
C PHE A 170 -0.63 -8.31 -18.05
N GLY A 171 -0.45 -7.01 -17.79
CA GLY A 171 -0.21 -6.02 -18.83
C GLY A 171 1.02 -6.35 -19.67
N LEU A 172 2.14 -6.65 -19.01
CA LEU A 172 3.41 -6.95 -19.67
C LEU A 172 3.36 -8.22 -20.54
N ILE A 173 2.70 -9.29 -20.07
CA ILE A 173 2.57 -10.55 -20.84
C ILE A 173 1.51 -10.50 -21.95
N SER A 174 0.69 -9.44 -22.00
CA SER A 174 -0.46 -9.34 -22.89
C SER A 174 -0.34 -8.22 -23.93
N THR A 175 0.77 -7.48 -23.93
CA THR A 175 1.03 -6.35 -24.82
C THR A 175 2.43 -6.46 -25.40
N ARG A 176 2.66 -5.84 -26.57
CA ARG A 176 3.97 -5.91 -27.24
C ARG A 176 5.00 -5.03 -26.54
N ASP A 177 6.28 -5.31 -26.82
CA ASP A 177 7.37 -4.47 -26.36
C ASP A 177 7.20 -3.03 -26.84
N GLY A 178 7.47 -2.07 -25.95
CA GLY A 178 7.28 -0.64 -26.20
C GLY A 178 5.86 -0.12 -25.98
N GLU A 179 4.83 -0.97 -25.88
CA GLU A 179 3.48 -0.50 -25.55
C GLU A 179 3.43 0.01 -24.09
N PRO A 180 2.75 1.13 -23.80
CA PRO A 180 2.62 1.64 -22.44
C PRO A 180 1.67 0.77 -21.62
N ILE A 181 2.02 0.51 -20.35
CA ILE A 181 1.15 -0.19 -19.40
C ILE A 181 0.46 0.84 -18.50
N LEU A 182 -0.87 0.81 -18.41
CA LEU A 182 -1.65 1.63 -17.48
C LEU A 182 -2.45 0.75 -16.53
N VAL A 183 -2.10 0.78 -15.25
CA VAL A 183 -2.83 0.10 -14.17
C VAL A 183 -3.51 1.13 -13.29
N ILE A 184 -4.75 0.87 -12.92
CA ILE A 184 -5.48 1.68 -11.95
C ILE A 184 -5.65 0.90 -10.66
N LYS A 185 -5.49 1.55 -9.51
CA LYS A 185 -5.66 0.99 -8.16
C LYS A 185 -6.64 1.82 -7.35
N ASN A 186 -7.53 1.14 -6.62
CA ASN A 186 -8.53 1.82 -5.76
C ASN A 186 -7.98 2.33 -4.41
N LEU A 187 -6.80 1.87 -3.99
CA LEU A 187 -6.11 2.28 -2.77
C LEU A 187 -4.77 2.94 -3.12
N ARG A 188 -4.13 3.63 -2.18
CA ARG A 188 -2.73 4.08 -2.30
C ARG A 188 -1.80 2.88 -2.53
N ILE A 189 -0.79 3.01 -3.39
CA ILE A 189 0.20 1.95 -3.61
C ILE A 189 1.00 1.68 -2.32
N CYS A 190 1.36 0.43 -2.03
CA CYS A 190 2.27 0.15 -0.92
C CYS A 190 3.74 0.31 -1.34
N GLY A 191 4.62 0.57 -0.38
CA GLY A 191 6.04 0.80 -0.65
C GLY A 191 6.74 -0.38 -1.29
N ASP A 192 6.33 -1.60 -0.92
CA ASP A 192 6.85 -2.82 -1.53
C ASP A 192 6.47 -2.92 -3.02
N CYS A 193 5.20 -2.69 -3.37
CA CYS A 193 4.77 -2.69 -4.77
C CYS A 193 5.42 -1.56 -5.56
N HIS A 194 5.54 -0.37 -4.97
CA HIS A 194 6.24 0.74 -5.60
C HIS A 194 7.70 0.39 -5.94
N SER A 195 8.42 -0.21 -4.99
CA SER A 195 9.81 -0.62 -5.17
C SER A 195 9.95 -1.76 -6.19
N ALA A 196 9.06 -2.75 -6.14
CA ALA A 196 9.04 -3.84 -7.10
C ALA A 196 8.77 -3.33 -8.53
N ILE A 197 7.77 -2.46 -8.73
CA ILE A 197 7.43 -1.95 -10.06
C ILE A 197 8.54 -1.07 -10.63
N LYS A 198 9.26 -0.29 -9.79
CA LYS A 198 10.50 0.37 -10.21
C LYS A 198 11.47 -0.64 -10.82
N LEU A 199 11.80 -1.71 -10.11
CA LEU A 199 12.74 -2.71 -10.61
C LEU A 199 12.22 -3.47 -11.84
N ILE A 200 10.94 -3.81 -11.88
CA ILE A 200 10.31 -4.41 -13.06
C ILE A 200 10.50 -3.48 -14.26
N SER A 201 10.18 -2.19 -14.16
CA SER A 201 10.37 -1.21 -15.26
C SER A 201 11.82 -1.16 -15.76
N LYS A 202 12.80 -1.35 -14.87
CA LYS A 202 14.23 -1.44 -15.22
C LYS A 202 14.55 -2.73 -15.97
N ILE A 203 14.07 -3.87 -15.46
CA ILE A 203 14.33 -5.21 -16.01
C ILE A 203 13.72 -5.35 -17.40
N VAL A 204 12.47 -4.93 -17.58
CA VAL A 204 11.77 -5.07 -18.86
C VAL A 204 12.05 -3.92 -19.84
N GLY A 205 12.67 -2.83 -19.38
CA GLY A 205 12.94 -1.66 -20.23
C GLY A 205 11.69 -0.96 -20.73
N ARG A 206 10.55 -1.08 -20.04
CA ARG A 206 9.25 -0.53 -20.43
C ARG A 206 8.72 0.47 -19.41
N GLU A 207 7.98 1.46 -19.90
CA GLU A 207 7.25 2.38 -19.05
C GLU A 207 5.98 1.72 -18.49
N ILE A 208 5.80 1.87 -17.18
CA ILE A 208 4.62 1.38 -16.47
C ILE A 208 4.03 2.56 -15.71
N THR A 209 2.75 2.85 -15.93
CA THR A 209 2.03 3.87 -15.17
C THR A 209 1.02 3.21 -14.25
N VAL A 210 1.05 3.57 -12.97
CA VAL A 210 0.05 3.16 -11.98
C VAL A 210 -0.65 4.39 -11.44
N ARG A 211 -1.96 4.51 -11.66
CA ARG A 211 -2.81 5.51 -10.99
C ARG A 211 -3.38 4.91 -9.72
N ASP A 212 -2.96 5.39 -8.58
CA ASP A 212 -3.51 4.97 -7.29
C ASP A 212 -4.59 5.95 -6.79
N ALA A 213 -5.07 5.77 -5.56
CA ALA A 213 -6.10 6.64 -4.99
C ALA A 213 -5.68 8.12 -4.82
N HIS A 214 -4.37 8.43 -4.88
CA HIS A 214 -3.81 9.74 -4.58
C HIS A 214 -3.15 10.40 -5.79
N ARG A 215 -2.47 9.64 -6.65
CA ARG A 215 -1.64 10.19 -7.74
C ARG A 215 -1.32 9.17 -8.84
N PHE A 216 -0.64 9.66 -9.87
CA PHE A 216 0.01 8.84 -10.88
C PHE A 216 1.46 8.56 -10.49
N HIS A 217 1.88 7.31 -10.71
CA HIS A 217 3.25 6.84 -10.57
C HIS A 217 3.72 6.38 -11.95
N CYS A 218 4.65 7.10 -12.57
CA CYS A 218 5.23 6.72 -13.85
C CYS A 218 6.60 6.08 -13.58
N PHE A 219 6.69 4.77 -13.79
CA PHE A 219 7.88 3.97 -13.56
C PHE A 219 8.67 3.81 -14.85
N ARG A 220 9.94 4.24 -14.84
CA ARG A 220 10.83 4.14 -16.00
C ARG A 220 12.26 3.92 -15.51
N GLY A 221 12.94 2.90 -16.03
CA GLY A 221 14.36 2.67 -15.80
C GLY A 221 14.76 2.44 -14.34
N GLY A 222 13.85 2.01 -13.46
CA GLY A 222 14.15 1.85 -12.04
C GLY A 222 13.77 3.03 -11.15
N SER A 223 13.19 4.08 -11.73
CA SER A 223 12.76 5.29 -11.02
C SER A 223 11.26 5.51 -11.17
N CYS A 224 10.68 6.31 -10.28
CA CYS A 224 9.28 6.73 -10.34
C CYS A 224 9.19 8.26 -10.36
N SER A 225 8.25 8.80 -11.14
CA SER A 225 7.96 10.24 -11.21
C SER A 225 7.55 10.85 -9.86
N CYS A 226 7.10 10.06 -8.89
CA CYS A 226 6.73 10.56 -7.57
C CYS A 226 7.92 10.85 -6.65
N GLY A 227 9.17 10.55 -7.05
CA GLY A 227 10.36 10.79 -6.23
C GLY A 227 10.36 10.00 -4.90
N ASP A 228 9.74 8.83 -4.89
CA ASP A 228 9.48 8.01 -3.69
C ASP A 228 8.52 8.64 -2.65
N TYR A 229 7.81 9.71 -3.03
CA TYR A 229 6.69 10.29 -2.26
C TYR A 229 5.36 9.59 -2.57
N TRP A 230 5.37 8.26 -2.70
CA TRP A 230 4.17 7.45 -2.91
C TRP A 230 3.31 7.37 -1.67
#